data_AF-A0A954WXD5-F1
#
_entry.id   AF-A0A954WXD5-F1
#
_cell.length_a   1.000
_cell.length_b   1.000
_cell.length_c   1.000
_cell.angle_alpha   90.00
_cell.angle_beta   90.00
_cell.angle_gamma   90.00
#
_symmetry.space_group_name_H-M   'P 1'
#
loop_
_entity.id
_entity.type
_entity.pdbx_description
1 polymer ?
#
loop_
_entity_poly.entity_id
_entity_poly.type
_entity_poly.pdbx_seq_one_letter_code
_entity_poly.pdbx_strand_id
1 'polypeptide(L)'
;MSLFSRNNTKKANRRSSASRHSVGRCENLESRYMLAADTVIVGDAIPGDSNADGNFDSSDFVVVFQSGKFESQQPASFAEGDWNHDGFFNTGDFVTAFQGGHYERNLLRAEPAVNDGADDTADGGTDDGGEVVDDGEVVDENTDDADDTTTEEEAGEGHHGLFHGMLHGLLHRHAGRGHGSTVDRVIDSLAAGIESGDLPGDLTADDAQAIIDGLNAAVEAGDRDAVAELLGQVRAEKHQDAVQAKIDELQAELDAATEAGEESLYGLPVADVQAALAAANEAVAADDLAAAGEALASVRAARHDAAVAERAANHVQTKIDSLQAAIDAAKEAGEETVHGLAIADVEAAVTAASDALAAGDLDAARSALNDLRSAQHAAETADRIQSAIDALQANVDAAKEAGEETIGNLPVADVEAAIAAATEALAAGDTDAAREALSAIRDAAREGGHGHNDNGDGGRGHGGQRGRHGRRGGRRG
;
A
#
# COMPACT_ATOMS: atom_id res chain seq x y z
N MET A 1 -42.54 -50.49 -32.43
CA MET A 1 -41.61 -51.63 -32.26
C MET A 1 -40.50 -51.17 -31.32
N SER A 2 -40.10 -51.99 -30.33
CA SER A 2 -39.13 -51.69 -29.24
C SER A 2 -39.51 -50.47 -28.36
N LEU A 3 -39.78 -50.54 -27.04
CA LEU A 3 -39.54 -51.51 -25.95
C LEU A 3 -38.08 -51.73 -25.52
N PHE A 4 -37.66 -50.94 -24.52
CA PHE A 4 -36.76 -51.29 -23.40
C PHE A 4 -37.15 -50.30 -22.26
N SER A 5 -37.75 -50.65 -21.10
CA SER A 5 -37.63 -51.75 -20.14
C SER A 5 -36.58 -51.56 -19.04
N ARG A 6 -36.98 -50.83 -17.98
CA ARG A 6 -36.77 -51.07 -16.53
C ARG A 6 -35.45 -51.72 -16.04
N ASN A 7 -34.82 -51.12 -15.01
CA ASN A 7 -34.96 -51.57 -13.60
C ASN A 7 -33.96 -50.94 -12.61
N ASN A 8 -34.42 -50.75 -11.36
CA ASN A 8 -33.66 -50.89 -10.08
C ASN A 8 -32.46 -49.95 -9.77
N THR A 9 -32.12 -49.65 -8.51
CA THR A 9 -32.66 -50.11 -7.20
C THR A 9 -32.47 -49.07 -6.09
N LYS A 10 -33.36 -49.13 -5.10
CA LYS A 10 -33.18 -48.62 -3.73
C LYS A 10 -31.77 -48.85 -3.18
N LYS A 11 -31.20 -47.85 -2.50
CA LYS A 11 -30.33 -48.08 -1.33
C LYS A 11 -30.84 -47.27 -0.15
N ALA A 12 -30.95 -47.93 1.00
CA ALA A 12 -31.55 -47.38 2.21
C ALA A 12 -30.48 -46.91 3.20
N ASN A 13 -30.76 -45.75 3.81
CA ASN A 13 -30.71 -45.53 5.25
C ASN A 13 -29.76 -46.45 6.06
N ARG A 14 -28.62 -45.90 6.51
CA ARG A 14 -27.87 -46.40 7.66
C ARG A 14 -27.64 -45.29 8.68
N ARG A 15 -28.49 -45.28 9.71
CA ARG A 15 -28.25 -44.60 10.99
C ARG A 15 -26.90 -45.06 11.57
N SER A 16 -26.04 -44.11 11.96
CA SER A 16 -24.89 -44.30 12.84
C SER A 16 -25.17 -43.49 14.10
N SER A 17 -25.92 -44.07 15.05
CA SER A 17 -25.38 -44.57 16.33
C SER A 17 -24.80 -43.46 17.22
N ALA A 18 -25.62 -43.02 18.17
CA ALA A 18 -25.22 -42.08 19.21
C ALA A 18 -24.06 -42.63 20.06
N SER A 19 -22.97 -41.86 20.14
CA SER A 19 -21.93 -42.05 21.15
C SER A 19 -22.13 -41.02 22.24
N ARG A 20 -22.85 -41.40 23.31
CA ARG A 20 -22.95 -40.58 24.53
C ARG A 20 -21.65 -40.71 25.32
N HIS A 21 -20.70 -39.79 25.11
CA HIS A 21 -19.59 -39.59 26.03
C HIS A 21 -19.93 -38.46 26.99
N SER A 22 -20.33 -38.82 28.21
CA SER A 22 -20.34 -37.88 29.33
C SER A 22 -18.89 -37.69 29.79
N VAL A 23 -18.22 -36.68 29.25
CA VAL A 23 -16.98 -36.15 29.84
C VAL A 23 -17.38 -35.06 30.81
N GLY A 24 -16.86 -35.13 32.04
CA GLY A 24 -17.27 -34.26 33.12
C GLY A 24 -16.80 -32.81 32.94
N ARG A 25 -17.59 -31.89 33.48
CA ARG A 25 -17.13 -30.53 33.81
C ARG A 25 -15.87 -30.63 34.66
N CYS A 26 -14.82 -29.89 34.28
CA CYS A 26 -13.82 -29.25 35.15
C CYS A 26 -12.70 -28.64 34.30
N GLU A 27 -13.00 -27.57 33.55
CA GLU A 27 -11.97 -26.75 32.90
C GLU A 27 -12.09 -25.28 33.32
N ASN A 28 -11.14 -24.91 34.18
CA ASN A 28 -10.65 -23.59 34.59
C ASN A 28 -11.47 -22.32 34.26
N LEU A 29 -12.07 -21.75 35.30
CA LEU A 29 -12.52 -20.34 35.32
C LEU A 29 -11.35 -19.32 35.41
N GLU A 30 -10.13 -19.75 35.75
CA GLU A 30 -9.00 -18.83 35.98
C GLU A 30 -8.27 -18.36 34.71
N SER A 31 -8.46 -19.01 33.56
CA SER A 31 -7.77 -18.66 32.30
C SER A 31 -8.43 -17.51 31.51
N ARG A 32 -9.49 -16.89 32.04
CA ARG A 32 -10.29 -15.86 31.32
C ARG A 32 -10.05 -14.40 31.77
N TYR A 33 -9.13 -14.16 32.71
CA TYR A 33 -9.01 -12.85 33.39
C TYR A 33 -7.75 -12.00 33.05
N MET A 34 -6.93 -12.39 32.07
CA MET A 34 -5.65 -11.73 31.75
C MET A 34 -5.62 -10.96 30.41
N LEU A 35 -6.77 -10.69 29.78
CA LEU A 35 -6.83 -10.12 28.42
C LEU A 35 -7.84 -8.96 28.24
N ALA A 36 -8.25 -8.32 29.34
CA ALA A 36 -9.33 -7.31 29.33
C ALA A 36 -9.07 -6.12 30.27
N ALA A 37 -7.81 -5.76 30.52
CA ALA A 37 -7.44 -4.74 31.53
C ALA A 37 -6.53 -3.61 31.02
N ASP A 38 -6.00 -3.67 29.79
CA ASP A 38 -5.04 -2.67 29.28
C ASP A 38 -5.48 -1.99 27.97
N THR A 39 -6.77 -2.03 27.65
CA THR A 39 -7.39 -1.13 26.66
C THR A 39 -7.61 0.24 27.31
N VAL A 40 -6.53 0.88 27.74
CA VAL A 40 -6.53 2.31 28.02
C VAL A 40 -6.68 3.02 26.68
N ILE A 41 -7.57 4.03 26.62
CA ILE A 41 -7.72 4.89 25.45
C ILE A 41 -6.49 5.81 25.36
N VAL A 42 -5.39 5.26 24.85
CA VAL A 42 -4.42 6.03 24.08
C VAL A 42 -5.12 6.29 22.75
N GLY A 43 -5.38 7.56 22.43
CA GLY A 43 -6.23 7.93 21.29
C GLY A 43 -5.73 7.27 20.00
N ASP A 44 -6.65 6.62 19.27
CA ASP A 44 -6.45 5.75 18.11
C ASP A 44 -5.07 5.88 17.46
N ALA A 45 -4.11 5.10 17.97
CA ALA A 45 -2.73 5.15 17.50
C ALA A 45 -2.71 4.75 16.03
N ILE A 46 -2.38 5.70 15.15
CA ILE A 46 -2.45 5.53 13.70
C ILE A 46 -1.42 4.46 13.30
N PRO A 47 -1.82 3.31 12.73
CA PRO A 47 -0.85 2.29 12.31
C PRO A 47 0.14 2.90 11.30
N GLY A 48 1.41 2.97 11.68
CA GLY A 48 2.45 3.69 10.94
C GLY A 48 3.08 4.87 11.71
N ASP A 49 2.32 5.55 12.58
CA ASP A 49 2.77 6.71 13.38
C ASP A 49 3.55 6.22 14.61
N SER A 50 4.87 6.04 14.45
CA SER A 50 5.75 5.56 15.51
C SER A 50 6.40 6.69 16.31
N ASN A 51 6.35 7.92 15.83
CA ASN A 51 6.85 9.09 16.54
C ASN A 51 5.75 9.77 17.42
N ALA A 52 4.48 9.43 17.19
CA ALA A 52 3.25 9.95 17.82
C ALA A 52 2.95 11.44 17.54
N ASP A 53 3.30 11.94 16.35
CA ASP A 53 3.02 13.31 15.89
C ASP A 53 1.69 13.46 15.12
N GLY A 54 0.99 12.35 14.87
CA GLY A 54 -0.31 12.30 14.19
C GLY A 54 -0.21 12.14 12.67
N ASN A 55 1.00 11.91 12.14
CA ASN A 55 1.26 11.62 10.73
C ASN A 55 1.89 10.23 10.60
N PHE A 56 1.74 9.62 9.42
CA PHE A 56 2.53 8.46 9.04
C PHE A 56 3.34 8.85 7.80
N ASP A 57 4.64 9.02 7.96
CA ASP A 57 5.52 9.44 6.86
C ASP A 57 6.91 8.78 6.90
N SER A 58 7.82 9.25 6.06
CA SER A 58 9.18 8.70 5.98
C SER A 58 10.00 8.82 7.29
N SER A 59 9.63 9.72 8.20
CA SER A 59 10.30 9.91 9.50
C SER A 59 10.00 8.76 10.48
N ASP A 60 8.77 8.21 10.45
CA ASP A 60 8.40 7.03 11.25
C ASP A 60 9.22 5.81 10.87
N PHE A 61 9.44 5.60 9.57
CA PHE A 61 10.32 4.53 9.10
C PHE A 61 11.74 4.69 9.65
N VAL A 62 12.26 5.91 9.73
CA VAL A 62 13.57 6.16 10.36
C VAL A 62 13.56 5.80 11.85
N VAL A 63 12.49 6.11 12.59
CA VAL A 63 12.34 5.74 14.01
C VAL A 63 12.30 4.22 14.21
N VAL A 64 11.45 3.50 13.47
CA VAL A 64 11.31 2.03 13.66
C VAL A 64 12.55 1.27 13.18
N PHE A 65 13.22 1.70 12.12
CA PHE A 65 14.47 1.07 11.69
C PHE A 65 15.65 1.38 12.63
N GLN A 66 15.66 2.53 13.32
CA GLN A 66 16.65 2.80 14.38
C GLN A 66 16.51 1.86 15.59
N SER A 67 15.33 1.27 15.83
CA SER A 67 15.15 0.23 16.85
C SER A 67 15.93 -1.07 16.54
N GLY A 68 16.22 -1.33 15.26
CA GLY A 68 16.87 -2.55 14.79
C GLY A 68 16.03 -3.83 14.94
N LYS A 69 14.72 -3.74 15.22
CA LYS A 69 13.86 -4.90 15.53
C LYS A 69 13.22 -5.59 14.32
N PHE A 70 13.21 -4.96 13.14
CA PHE A 70 12.59 -5.52 11.94
C PHE A 70 13.08 -6.93 11.61
N GLU A 71 12.16 -7.90 11.51
CA GLU A 71 12.41 -9.33 11.21
C GLU A 71 13.40 -10.02 12.19
N SER A 72 13.66 -9.40 13.36
CA SER A 72 14.64 -9.91 14.34
C SER A 72 14.09 -10.95 15.31
N GLN A 73 12.76 -11.15 15.33
CA GLN A 73 12.00 -11.92 16.33
C GLN A 73 12.17 -11.41 17.78
N GLN A 74 12.71 -10.20 17.98
CA GLN A 74 12.70 -9.54 19.28
C GLN A 74 11.34 -8.89 19.53
N PRO A 75 10.82 -8.90 20.78
CA PRO A 75 9.59 -8.20 21.12
C PRO A 75 9.70 -6.70 20.79
N ALA A 76 8.75 -6.20 20.01
CA ALA A 76 8.63 -4.79 19.65
C ALA A 76 7.40 -4.18 20.34
N SER A 77 7.42 -2.86 20.48
CA SER A 77 6.26 -2.03 20.83
C SER A 77 5.83 -1.21 19.62
N PHE A 78 4.67 -0.55 19.70
CA PHE A 78 4.12 0.24 18.60
C PHE A 78 5.08 1.33 18.07
N ALA A 79 5.78 2.03 18.97
CA ALA A 79 6.81 3.02 18.63
C ALA A 79 8.09 2.40 18.02
N GLU A 80 8.22 1.07 18.06
CA GLU A 80 9.33 0.30 17.48
C GLU A 80 8.88 -0.54 16.26
N GLY A 81 7.62 -0.40 15.84
CA GLY A 81 7.06 -0.99 14.62
C GLY A 81 6.02 -2.12 14.79
N ASP A 82 5.64 -2.51 16.01
CA ASP A 82 4.52 -3.45 16.25
C ASP A 82 3.17 -2.73 16.08
N TRP A 83 2.76 -2.53 14.83
CA TRP A 83 1.56 -1.80 14.43
C TRP A 83 0.32 -2.71 14.30
N ASN A 84 0.51 -4.04 14.28
CA ASN A 84 -0.58 -5.01 14.28
C ASN A 84 -0.89 -5.60 15.68
N HIS A 85 -0.06 -5.28 16.69
CA HIS A 85 -0.12 -5.79 18.07
C HIS A 85 0.09 -7.32 18.21
N ASP A 86 0.85 -7.95 17.30
CA ASP A 86 1.32 -9.34 17.40
C ASP A 86 2.57 -9.47 18.29
N GLY A 87 3.24 -8.35 18.58
CA GLY A 87 4.40 -8.24 19.46
C GLY A 87 5.74 -8.29 18.75
N PHE A 88 5.79 -8.38 17.42
CA PHE A 88 7.02 -8.50 16.63
C PHE A 88 7.01 -7.60 15.41
N PHE A 89 7.93 -6.63 15.31
CA PHE A 89 8.03 -5.80 14.10
C PHE A 89 8.49 -6.64 12.89
N ASN A 90 7.57 -6.90 11.97
CA ASN A 90 7.75 -7.77 10.81
C ASN A 90 7.01 -7.23 9.57
N THR A 91 7.09 -7.95 8.44
CA THR A 91 6.43 -7.55 7.18
C THR A 91 4.91 -7.38 7.32
N GLY A 92 4.27 -8.07 8.28
CA GLY A 92 2.85 -7.93 8.61
C GLY A 92 2.47 -6.53 9.10
N ASP A 93 3.33 -5.85 9.86
CA ASP A 93 3.08 -4.50 10.36
C ASP A 93 3.02 -3.47 9.24
N PHE A 94 3.96 -3.55 8.29
CA PHE A 94 3.92 -2.70 7.10
C PHE A 94 2.61 -2.88 6.33
N VAL A 95 2.13 -4.12 6.18
CA VAL A 95 0.85 -4.39 5.52
C VAL A 95 -0.30 -3.75 6.31
N THR A 96 -0.33 -3.86 7.64
CA THR A 96 -1.34 -3.21 8.48
C THR A 96 -1.31 -1.68 8.37
N ALA A 97 -0.14 -1.06 8.46
CA ALA A 97 0.02 0.39 8.36
C ALA A 97 -0.39 0.95 6.98
N PHE A 98 0.05 0.30 5.90
CA PHE A 98 -0.38 0.69 4.54
C PHE A 98 -1.86 0.40 4.27
N GLN A 99 -2.47 -0.62 4.90
CA GLN A 99 -3.92 -0.87 4.83
C GLN A 99 -4.74 0.19 5.57
N GLY A 100 -4.21 0.80 6.64
CA GLY A 100 -4.79 2.01 7.22
C GLY A 100 -4.78 3.21 6.24
N GLY A 101 -3.79 3.24 5.34
CA GLY A 101 -3.73 4.21 4.25
C GLY A 101 -3.39 5.63 4.70
N HIS A 102 -2.73 5.80 5.85
CA HIS A 102 -2.37 7.10 6.41
C HIS A 102 -1.07 7.69 5.84
N TYR A 103 -0.29 6.89 5.11
CA TYR A 103 1.02 7.28 4.57
C TYR A 103 0.93 8.57 3.73
N GLU A 104 1.71 9.60 4.09
CA GLU A 104 1.81 10.92 3.45
C GLU A 104 0.49 11.73 3.34
N ARG A 105 -0.60 11.32 4.01
CA ARG A 105 -1.92 11.97 3.82
C ARG A 105 -2.04 13.39 4.37
N ASN A 106 -1.22 13.78 5.34
CA ASN A 106 -1.39 15.05 6.08
C ASN A 106 -0.61 16.25 5.52
N LEU A 107 0.21 16.09 4.46
CA LEU A 107 0.95 17.21 3.85
C LEU A 107 0.06 18.35 3.32
N LEU A 108 -1.24 18.10 3.13
CA LEU A 108 -2.22 19.12 2.73
C LEU A 108 -2.79 19.95 3.89
N ARG A 109 -2.42 19.66 5.16
CA ARG A 109 -2.89 20.42 6.34
C ARG A 109 -1.79 21.24 7.04
N ALA A 110 -0.68 21.49 6.35
CA ALA A 110 0.24 22.55 6.73
C ALA A 110 -0.31 23.93 6.32
N GLU A 111 -1.43 24.35 6.94
CA GLU A 111 -1.67 25.80 7.01
C GLU A 111 -0.49 26.39 7.81
N PRO A 112 0.27 27.34 7.25
CA PRO A 112 1.38 27.94 7.98
C PRO A 112 0.81 28.58 9.23
N ALA A 113 1.36 28.21 10.40
CA ALA A 113 0.91 28.74 11.68
C ALA A 113 0.91 30.27 11.62
N VAL A 114 -0.29 30.85 11.53
CA VAL A 114 -0.47 32.30 11.41
C VAL A 114 0.06 32.89 12.70
N ASN A 115 1.27 33.43 12.61
CA ASN A 115 1.91 34.19 13.66
C ASN A 115 1.17 35.52 13.78
N ASP A 116 0.03 35.49 14.46
CA ASP A 116 -0.87 36.62 14.71
C ASP A 116 -0.28 37.56 15.78
N GLY A 117 1.00 37.88 15.57
CA GLY A 117 1.92 38.54 16.48
C GLY A 117 2.16 39.98 16.06
N ALA A 118 1.16 40.82 16.35
CA ALA A 118 1.27 42.28 16.55
C ALA A 118 2.00 43.12 15.48
N ASP A 119 1.22 43.88 14.70
CA ASP A 119 1.62 45.26 14.38
C ASP A 119 0.46 46.24 14.65
N ASP A 120 0.61 46.99 15.74
CA ASP A 120 -0.20 48.15 16.11
C ASP A 120 0.53 49.41 15.64
N THR A 121 0.49 49.69 14.34
CA THR A 121 0.91 50.99 13.80
C THR A 121 -0.09 51.56 12.79
N ALA A 122 -0.94 52.43 13.30
CA ALA A 122 -1.54 53.47 12.47
C ALA A 122 -0.54 54.63 12.28
N ASP A 123 -0.03 54.82 11.06
CA ASP A 123 0.25 56.16 10.53
C ASP A 123 0.21 56.16 8.99
N GLY A 124 0.01 57.34 8.38
CA GLY A 124 -0.18 57.49 6.94
C GLY A 124 0.94 58.25 6.22
N GLY A 125 1.06 57.98 4.92
CA GLY A 125 1.90 58.68 3.94
C GLY A 125 2.06 57.76 2.72
N THR A 126 1.59 58.07 1.50
CA THR A 126 2.04 59.11 0.53
C THR A 126 3.48 58.94 0.08
N ASP A 127 3.70 59.12 -1.24
CA ASP A 127 4.97 59.05 -1.97
C ASP A 127 5.61 57.65 -2.08
N ASP A 128 6.34 57.30 -3.16
CA ASP A 128 6.41 57.85 -4.54
C ASP A 128 6.91 56.72 -5.47
N GLY A 129 6.82 56.93 -6.77
CA GLY A 129 7.39 56.08 -7.81
C GLY A 129 8.90 55.81 -7.64
N GLY A 130 9.29 54.62 -8.09
CA GLY A 130 10.66 54.11 -7.95
C GLY A 130 10.93 52.98 -8.94
N GLU A 131 10.94 53.31 -10.23
CA GLU A 131 11.51 52.48 -11.28
C GLU A 131 13.03 52.33 -11.05
N VAL A 132 13.52 51.11 -10.88
CA VAL A 132 14.96 50.81 -10.87
C VAL A 132 15.22 49.61 -11.76
N VAL A 133 15.82 49.91 -12.91
CA VAL A 133 16.60 48.97 -13.72
C VAL A 133 17.98 48.88 -13.07
N ASP A 134 18.57 47.69 -12.94
CA ASP A 134 20.02 47.57 -13.04
C ASP A 134 20.45 46.18 -13.54
N ASP A 135 21.63 46.17 -14.16
CA ASP A 135 22.13 45.11 -15.04
C ASP A 135 22.88 43.99 -14.31
N GLY A 136 23.08 42.88 -15.02
CA GLY A 136 23.68 41.66 -14.51
C GLY A 136 25.18 41.69 -14.21
N GLU A 137 25.69 40.54 -13.77
CA GLU A 137 27.11 40.26 -13.74
C GLU A 137 27.39 38.83 -14.26
N VAL A 138 28.43 38.73 -15.09
CA VAL A 138 28.91 37.49 -15.72
C VAL A 138 30.21 37.11 -15.01
N VAL A 139 30.35 35.85 -14.62
CA VAL A 139 31.63 35.32 -14.10
C VAL A 139 31.98 34.03 -14.85
N ASP A 140 32.64 34.20 -15.99
CA ASP A 140 33.62 33.24 -16.49
C ASP A 140 34.94 33.55 -15.78
N GLU A 141 35.55 32.57 -15.10
CA GLU A 141 37.00 32.46 -14.91
C GLU A 141 37.33 31.14 -14.19
N ASN A 142 37.94 30.19 -14.92
CA ASN A 142 38.94 29.29 -14.35
C ASN A 142 39.81 28.71 -15.48
N THR A 143 40.86 29.46 -15.77
CA THR A 143 41.97 29.12 -16.65
C THR A 143 43.00 28.23 -15.97
N ASP A 144 43.73 27.48 -16.79
CA ASP A 144 45.13 27.11 -16.62
C ASP A 144 45.60 26.43 -15.33
N ASP A 145 45.99 25.16 -15.45
CA ASP A 145 47.27 24.71 -14.90
C ASP A 145 47.94 23.75 -15.90
N ALA A 146 49.19 24.05 -16.26
CA ALA A 146 50.01 23.29 -17.21
C ALA A 146 51.37 23.00 -16.60
N ASP A 147 51.82 21.74 -16.69
CA ASP A 147 53.18 21.28 -16.37
C ASP A 147 53.40 20.02 -17.23
N ASP A 148 54.09 20.10 -18.37
CA ASP A 148 55.55 20.10 -18.54
C ASP A 148 56.24 18.82 -18.03
N THR A 149 56.79 18.01 -18.95
CA THR A 149 58.23 17.67 -18.94
C THR A 149 58.68 16.85 -20.15
N THR A 150 59.93 17.10 -20.56
CA THR A 150 60.70 16.42 -21.62
C THR A 150 61.78 15.49 -21.02
N THR A 151 62.56 14.66 -21.73
CA THR A 151 62.80 14.41 -23.18
C THR A 151 63.35 12.97 -23.37
N GLU A 152 63.54 12.53 -24.63
CA GLU A 152 64.61 11.58 -25.07
C GLU A 152 64.53 10.10 -24.60
N GLU A 153 64.50 9.11 -25.50
CA GLU A 153 65.56 8.58 -26.40
C GLU A 153 66.49 7.54 -25.73
N GLU A 154 66.39 6.26 -26.10
CA GLU A 154 67.50 5.47 -26.66
C GLU A 154 67.06 4.05 -27.11
N ALA A 155 67.83 3.45 -28.02
CA ALA A 155 67.57 2.13 -28.61
C ALA A 155 68.30 1.00 -27.87
N GLY A 156 67.76 -0.22 -27.96
CA GLY A 156 68.38 -1.43 -27.41
C GLY A 156 67.99 -2.71 -28.14
N GLU A 157 68.79 -3.14 -29.12
CA GLU A 157 68.65 -4.46 -29.75
C GLU A 157 69.20 -5.58 -28.86
N GLY A 158 68.58 -6.77 -28.91
CA GLY A 158 69.38 -8.01 -28.92
C GLY A 158 69.00 -9.15 -27.96
N HIS A 159 68.80 -10.32 -28.58
CA HIS A 159 69.07 -11.68 -28.08
C HIS A 159 68.13 -12.41 -27.11
N HIS A 160 67.60 -13.54 -27.62
CA HIS A 160 67.31 -14.85 -26.97
C HIS A 160 66.48 -14.88 -25.65
N GLY A 161 65.43 -15.68 -25.49
CA GLY A 161 64.83 -16.72 -26.34
C GLY A 161 64.03 -17.72 -25.47
N LEU A 162 63.23 -18.59 -26.08
CA LEU A 162 62.64 -19.80 -25.46
C LEU A 162 61.75 -19.62 -24.20
N PHE A 163 60.73 -18.75 -24.23
CA PHE A 163 59.58 -18.84 -23.29
C PHE A 163 58.19 -18.70 -23.95
N HIS A 164 58.11 -18.95 -25.27
CA HIS A 164 56.93 -18.69 -26.09
C HIS A 164 55.98 -19.90 -26.21
N GLY A 165 55.55 -20.47 -25.08
CA GLY A 165 54.79 -21.75 -25.12
C GLY A 165 53.96 -22.16 -23.91
N MET A 166 53.72 -21.29 -22.91
CA MET A 166 52.94 -21.70 -21.72
C MET A 166 51.97 -20.66 -21.13
N LEU A 167 51.95 -19.43 -21.61
CA LEU A 167 51.08 -18.35 -21.06
C LEU A 167 49.78 -18.09 -21.84
N HIS A 168 49.62 -18.59 -23.06
CA HIS A 168 48.35 -18.53 -23.80
C HIS A 168 47.30 -19.57 -23.35
N GLY A 169 47.66 -20.49 -22.44
CA GLY A 169 46.80 -21.61 -22.04
C GLY A 169 45.94 -21.40 -20.78
N LEU A 170 46.07 -20.25 -20.10
CA LEU A 170 45.46 -20.02 -18.77
C LEU A 170 44.38 -18.93 -18.71
N LEU A 171 44.24 -18.07 -19.72
CA LEU A 171 43.21 -17.01 -19.74
C LEU A 171 41.87 -17.43 -20.39
N HIS A 172 41.73 -18.69 -20.82
CA HIS A 172 40.50 -19.23 -21.43
C HIS A 172 39.86 -20.36 -20.61
N ARG A 173 40.05 -20.37 -19.28
CA ARG A 173 39.47 -21.40 -18.40
C ARG A 173 38.69 -20.88 -17.20
N HIS A 174 38.02 -19.74 -17.37
CA HIS A 174 36.89 -19.34 -16.53
C HIS A 174 35.55 -19.49 -17.27
N ALA A 175 35.27 -20.71 -17.76
CA ALA A 175 33.94 -21.14 -18.22
C ALA A 175 32.97 -21.35 -17.04
N GLY A 176 32.88 -20.37 -16.15
CA GLY A 176 32.16 -20.42 -14.87
C GLY A 176 31.02 -19.41 -14.82
N ARG A 177 30.08 -19.47 -15.78
CA ARG A 177 28.88 -18.60 -15.87
C ARG A 177 29.15 -17.12 -15.52
N GLY A 178 30.27 -16.59 -15.99
CA GLY A 178 30.52 -15.16 -15.94
C GLY A 178 29.43 -14.47 -16.75
N HIS A 179 28.75 -13.50 -16.17
CA HIS A 179 27.99 -12.56 -16.97
C HIS A 179 29.04 -11.81 -17.80
N GLY A 180 29.03 -12.02 -19.11
CA GLY A 180 29.93 -11.31 -20.02
C GLY A 180 29.82 -9.81 -19.77
N SER A 181 30.93 -9.11 -19.97
CA SER A 181 30.98 -7.66 -19.79
C SER A 181 29.85 -7.02 -20.62
N THR A 182 29.37 -5.84 -20.20
CA THR A 182 28.32 -5.14 -20.97
C THR A 182 28.78 -4.86 -22.41
N VAL A 183 30.09 -4.72 -22.63
CA VAL A 183 30.69 -4.59 -23.97
C VAL A 183 30.60 -5.92 -24.74
N ASP A 184 31.02 -7.04 -24.15
CA ASP A 184 30.98 -8.37 -24.80
C ASP A 184 29.56 -8.68 -25.30
N ARG A 185 28.55 -8.40 -24.46
CA ARG A 185 27.13 -8.63 -24.81
C ARG A 185 26.61 -7.70 -25.92
N VAL A 186 27.18 -6.51 -26.07
CA VAL A 186 26.84 -5.60 -27.17
C VAL A 186 27.55 -6.04 -28.45
N ILE A 187 28.83 -6.42 -28.38
CA ILE A 187 29.58 -6.97 -29.51
C ILE A 187 28.92 -8.25 -30.05
N ASP A 188 28.60 -9.21 -29.17
CA ASP A 188 27.89 -10.44 -29.54
C ASP A 188 26.53 -10.14 -30.22
N SER A 189 25.82 -9.12 -29.73
CA SER A 189 24.51 -8.71 -30.28
C SER A 189 24.62 -8.03 -31.64
N LEU A 190 25.60 -7.14 -31.83
CA LEU A 190 25.84 -6.47 -33.12
C LEU A 190 26.34 -7.46 -34.16
N ALA A 191 27.27 -8.36 -33.79
CA ALA A 191 27.78 -9.39 -34.69
C ALA A 191 26.66 -10.34 -35.15
N ALA A 192 25.78 -10.76 -34.24
CA ALA A 192 24.59 -11.54 -34.59
C ALA A 192 23.63 -10.76 -35.51
N GLY A 193 23.47 -9.45 -35.30
CA GLY A 193 22.67 -8.56 -36.15
C GLY A 193 23.23 -8.42 -37.57
N ILE A 194 24.56 -8.33 -37.73
CA ILE A 194 25.24 -8.34 -39.04
C ILE A 194 24.98 -9.66 -39.78
N GLU A 195 24.99 -10.80 -39.07
CA GLU A 195 24.72 -12.11 -39.67
C GLU A 195 23.24 -12.33 -40.05
N SER A 196 22.30 -11.79 -39.26
CA SER A 196 20.85 -11.94 -39.49
C SER A 196 20.26 -10.89 -40.44
N GLY A 197 20.89 -9.71 -40.54
CA GLY A 197 20.31 -8.51 -41.14
C GLY A 197 19.33 -7.77 -40.21
N ASP A 198 19.33 -8.10 -38.91
CA ASP A 198 18.47 -7.52 -37.86
C ASP A 198 19.35 -6.66 -36.95
N LEU A 199 19.70 -5.46 -37.44
CA LEU A 199 20.50 -4.46 -36.73
C LEU A 199 19.58 -3.41 -36.09
N PRO A 200 19.97 -2.84 -34.93
CA PRO A 200 19.15 -1.83 -34.28
C PRO A 200 19.30 -0.46 -34.97
N GLY A 201 18.19 0.29 -35.05
CA GLY A 201 18.12 1.61 -35.66
C GLY A 201 18.19 1.55 -37.18
N ASP A 202 18.86 2.54 -37.78
CA ASP A 202 19.20 2.52 -39.21
C ASP A 202 20.65 2.07 -39.49
N LEU A 203 21.35 1.55 -38.45
CA LEU A 203 22.73 1.07 -38.54
C LEU A 203 22.92 0.10 -39.71
N THR A 204 23.83 0.46 -40.61
CA THR A 204 24.28 -0.47 -41.64
C THR A 204 25.22 -1.52 -41.04
N ALA A 205 25.43 -2.62 -41.76
CA ALA A 205 26.41 -3.63 -41.35
C ALA A 205 27.84 -3.07 -41.25
N ASP A 206 28.17 -2.04 -42.03
CA ASP A 206 29.47 -1.38 -41.97
C ASP A 206 29.60 -0.51 -40.71
N ASP A 207 28.53 0.21 -40.31
CA ASP A 207 28.50 1.02 -39.09
C ASP A 207 28.53 0.13 -37.83
N ALA A 208 27.73 -0.94 -37.82
CA ALA A 208 27.75 -1.93 -36.74
C ALA A 208 29.12 -2.59 -36.58
N GLN A 209 29.82 -2.89 -37.68
CA GLN A 209 31.19 -3.42 -37.63
C GLN A 209 32.17 -2.36 -37.12
N ALA A 210 32.05 -1.10 -37.54
CA ALA A 210 32.89 0.00 -37.05
C ALA A 210 32.73 0.20 -35.52
N ILE A 211 31.51 0.07 -34.99
CA ILE A 211 31.25 0.11 -33.55
C ILE A 211 31.88 -1.10 -32.83
N ILE A 212 31.80 -2.31 -33.37
CA ILE A 212 32.46 -3.50 -32.82
C ILE A 212 33.98 -3.30 -32.76
N ASP A 213 34.58 -2.83 -33.85
CA ASP A 213 36.02 -2.61 -33.94
C ASP A 213 36.48 -1.51 -32.98
N GLY A 214 35.71 -0.41 -32.89
CA GLY A 214 35.94 0.68 -31.93
C GLY A 214 35.83 0.23 -30.47
N LEU A 215 34.82 -0.58 -30.12
CA LEU A 215 34.65 -1.11 -28.75
C LEU A 215 35.81 -2.02 -28.36
N ASN A 216 36.26 -2.90 -29.26
CA ASN A 216 37.43 -3.74 -29.02
C ASN A 216 38.70 -2.88 -28.81
N ALA A 217 38.96 -1.90 -29.69
CA ALA A 217 40.13 -1.03 -29.58
C ALA A 217 40.13 -0.20 -28.27
N ALA A 218 38.97 0.34 -27.88
CA ALA A 218 38.84 1.12 -26.65
C ALA A 218 39.03 0.24 -25.39
N VAL A 219 38.51 -0.99 -25.38
CA VAL A 219 38.75 -1.96 -24.31
C VAL A 219 40.22 -2.38 -24.22
N GLU A 220 40.89 -2.61 -25.36
CA GLU A 220 42.33 -2.92 -25.40
C GLU A 220 43.19 -1.76 -24.89
N ALA A 221 42.82 -0.51 -25.22
CA ALA A 221 43.46 0.70 -24.72
C ALA A 221 43.16 1.01 -23.24
N GLY A 222 42.08 0.42 -22.68
CA GLY A 222 41.57 0.76 -21.35
C GLY A 222 40.83 2.10 -21.30
N ASP A 223 40.46 2.67 -22.45
CA ASP A 223 39.73 3.93 -22.58
C ASP A 223 38.25 3.73 -22.22
N ARG A 224 37.85 4.27 -21.07
CA ARG A 224 36.49 4.12 -20.56
C ARG A 224 35.51 5.10 -21.18
N ASP A 225 35.99 6.24 -21.65
CA ASP A 225 35.15 7.31 -22.17
C ASP A 225 34.74 6.98 -23.60
N ALA A 226 35.69 6.50 -24.42
CA ALA A 226 35.39 5.93 -25.75
C ALA A 226 34.44 4.71 -25.67
N VAL A 227 34.61 3.82 -24.68
CA VAL A 227 33.65 2.72 -24.45
C VAL A 227 32.28 3.26 -24.06
N ALA A 228 32.19 4.29 -23.22
CA ALA A 228 30.92 4.90 -22.82
C ALA A 228 30.22 5.59 -24.00
N GLU A 229 30.95 6.28 -24.88
CA GLU A 229 30.42 6.94 -26.07
C GLU A 229 29.85 5.92 -27.08
N LEU A 230 30.62 4.89 -27.45
CA LEU A 230 30.17 3.85 -28.39
C LEU A 230 28.99 3.03 -27.83
N LEU A 231 29.00 2.73 -26.52
CA LEU A 231 27.83 2.13 -25.86
C LEU A 231 26.63 3.10 -25.79
N GLY A 232 26.87 4.41 -25.83
CA GLY A 232 25.84 5.45 -25.93
C GLY A 232 25.16 5.43 -27.30
N GLN A 233 25.94 5.41 -28.38
CA GLN A 233 25.45 5.31 -29.76
C GLN A 233 24.53 4.09 -29.96
N VAL A 234 24.99 2.87 -29.61
CA VAL A 234 24.17 1.65 -29.73
C VAL A 234 22.89 1.71 -28.89
N ARG A 235 22.90 2.44 -27.77
CA ARG A 235 21.69 2.65 -26.95
C ARG A 235 20.73 3.66 -27.57
N ALA A 236 21.22 4.68 -28.28
CA ALA A 236 20.41 5.66 -28.98
C ALA A 236 19.63 4.97 -30.12
N GLU A 237 20.33 4.24 -30.99
CA GLU A 237 19.74 3.45 -32.09
C GLU A 237 18.66 2.49 -31.58
N LYS A 238 18.99 1.70 -30.56
CA LYS A 238 18.03 0.78 -29.94
C LYS A 238 16.87 1.50 -29.25
N HIS A 239 17.05 2.73 -28.79
CA HIS A 239 15.97 3.54 -28.24
C HIS A 239 15.07 4.10 -29.34
N GLN A 240 15.63 4.48 -30.49
CA GLN A 240 14.90 4.88 -31.69
C GLN A 240 13.97 3.76 -32.18
N ASP A 241 14.47 2.52 -32.33
CA ASP A 241 13.62 1.34 -32.63
C ASP A 241 12.47 1.20 -31.63
N ALA A 242 12.78 1.30 -30.34
CA ALA A 242 11.81 1.10 -29.27
C ALA A 242 10.80 2.25 -29.14
N VAL A 243 11.08 3.41 -29.74
CA VAL A 243 10.13 4.52 -29.93
C VAL A 243 9.31 4.29 -31.18
N GLN A 244 9.94 3.97 -32.33
CA GLN A 244 9.23 3.74 -33.59
C GLN A 244 8.25 2.57 -33.48
N ALA A 245 8.65 1.44 -32.89
CA ALA A 245 7.77 0.30 -32.66
C ALA A 245 6.53 0.65 -31.81
N LYS A 246 6.64 1.62 -30.90
CA LYS A 246 5.49 2.13 -30.11
C LYS A 246 4.63 3.10 -30.90
N ILE A 247 5.22 3.88 -31.81
CA ILE A 247 4.48 4.72 -32.75
C ILE A 247 3.66 3.82 -33.68
N ASP A 248 4.26 2.77 -34.22
CA ASP A 248 3.59 1.79 -35.10
C ASP A 248 2.47 1.02 -34.37
N GLU A 249 2.71 0.60 -33.12
CA GLU A 249 1.69 -0.02 -32.25
C GLU A 249 0.49 0.92 -32.03
N LEU A 250 0.75 2.16 -31.60
CA LEU A 250 -0.29 3.16 -31.35
C LEU A 250 -1.01 3.60 -32.63
N GLN A 251 -0.31 3.64 -33.77
CA GLN A 251 -0.93 3.93 -35.07
C GLN A 251 -1.89 2.81 -35.48
N ALA A 252 -1.51 1.54 -35.28
CA ALA A 252 -2.40 0.41 -35.56
C ALA A 252 -3.63 0.38 -34.63
N GLU A 253 -3.47 0.75 -33.34
CA GLU A 253 -4.59 0.91 -32.40
C GLU A 253 -5.52 2.07 -32.81
N LEU A 254 -4.95 3.19 -33.24
CA LEU A 254 -5.65 4.37 -33.71
C LEU A 254 -6.43 4.12 -35.02
N ASP A 255 -5.82 3.41 -35.97
CA ASP A 255 -6.46 3.03 -37.22
C ASP A 255 -7.65 2.10 -36.94
N ALA A 256 -7.48 1.11 -36.05
CA ALA A 256 -8.56 0.21 -35.65
C ALA A 256 -9.73 0.94 -34.95
N ALA A 257 -9.44 1.88 -34.04
CA ALA A 257 -10.46 2.72 -33.40
C ALA A 257 -11.19 3.60 -34.43
N THR A 258 -10.46 4.15 -35.40
CA THR A 258 -11.02 4.95 -36.49
C THR A 258 -11.91 4.12 -37.42
N GLU A 259 -11.52 2.88 -37.75
CA GLU A 259 -12.33 1.93 -38.53
C GLU A 259 -13.59 1.47 -37.78
N ALA A 260 -13.51 1.33 -36.45
CA ALA A 260 -14.65 1.04 -35.58
C ALA A 260 -15.62 2.23 -35.41
N GLY A 261 -15.18 3.44 -35.75
CA GLY A 261 -15.94 4.67 -35.58
C GLY A 261 -15.97 5.16 -34.13
N GLU A 262 -14.95 4.83 -33.34
CA GLU A 262 -14.79 5.30 -31.96
C GLU A 262 -14.38 6.78 -31.94
N GLU A 263 -14.99 7.58 -31.07
CA GLU A 263 -14.66 9.00 -30.93
C GLU A 263 -13.43 9.23 -30.01
N SER A 264 -13.07 8.22 -29.21
CA SER A 264 -11.98 8.29 -28.23
C SER A 264 -11.19 6.98 -28.12
N LEU A 265 -9.87 7.07 -28.00
CA LEU A 265 -8.97 5.97 -27.66
C LEU A 265 -8.36 6.25 -26.27
N TYR A 266 -8.46 5.29 -25.34
CA TYR A 266 -8.03 5.44 -23.94
C TYR A 266 -8.63 6.65 -23.19
N GLY A 267 -9.83 7.09 -23.59
CA GLY A 267 -10.48 8.28 -23.04
C GLY A 267 -9.96 9.62 -23.57
N LEU A 268 -8.94 9.62 -24.45
CA LEU A 268 -8.55 10.80 -25.23
C LEU A 268 -9.32 10.84 -26.56
N PRO A 269 -9.70 12.02 -27.07
CA PRO A 269 -10.22 12.16 -28.42
C PRO A 269 -9.26 11.57 -29.47
N VAL A 270 -9.80 10.85 -30.46
CA VAL A 270 -8.99 10.26 -31.55
C VAL A 270 -8.13 11.31 -32.27
N ALA A 271 -8.61 12.55 -32.39
CA ALA A 271 -7.88 13.67 -32.96
C ALA A 271 -6.64 14.09 -32.14
N ASP A 272 -6.69 13.98 -30.81
CA ASP A 272 -5.56 14.35 -29.94
C ASP A 272 -4.48 13.27 -29.97
N VAL A 273 -4.87 11.99 -30.06
CA VAL A 273 -3.93 10.88 -30.28
C VAL A 273 -3.29 10.96 -31.67
N GLN A 274 -4.06 11.32 -32.71
CA GLN A 274 -3.52 11.62 -34.04
C GLN A 274 -2.48 12.75 -34.01
N ALA A 275 -2.74 13.84 -33.30
CA ALA A 275 -1.80 14.95 -33.17
C ALA A 275 -0.52 14.54 -32.41
N ALA A 276 -0.65 13.76 -31.33
CA ALA A 276 0.50 13.23 -30.59
C ALA A 276 1.37 12.29 -31.44
N LEU A 277 0.76 11.41 -32.24
CA LEU A 277 1.50 10.53 -33.15
C LEU A 277 2.17 11.29 -34.29
N ALA A 278 1.53 12.33 -34.84
CA ALA A 278 2.15 13.18 -35.85
C ALA A 278 3.40 13.90 -35.30
N ALA A 279 3.29 14.50 -34.10
CA ALA A 279 4.42 15.16 -33.43
C ALA A 279 5.55 14.17 -33.08
N ALA A 280 5.21 12.95 -32.63
CA ALA A 280 6.20 11.91 -32.34
C ALA A 280 6.96 11.46 -33.59
N ASN A 281 6.28 11.29 -34.73
CA ASN A 281 6.92 10.99 -36.01
C ASN A 281 7.83 12.13 -36.50
N GLU A 282 7.40 13.39 -36.36
CA GLU A 282 8.22 14.56 -36.72
C GLU A 282 9.48 14.65 -35.87
N ALA A 283 9.37 14.36 -34.57
CA ALA A 283 10.50 14.35 -33.65
C ALA A 283 11.49 13.20 -33.92
N VAL A 284 11.01 11.98 -34.21
CA VAL A 284 11.88 10.86 -34.64
C VAL A 284 12.59 11.20 -35.96
N ALA A 285 11.90 11.81 -36.92
CA ALA A 285 12.50 12.25 -38.19
C ALA A 285 13.53 13.39 -38.02
N ALA A 286 13.60 14.01 -36.84
CA ALA A 286 14.55 15.05 -36.48
C ALA A 286 15.69 14.56 -35.54
N ASP A 287 15.75 13.26 -35.22
CA ASP A 287 16.63 12.67 -34.20
C ASP A 287 16.42 13.25 -32.78
N ASP A 288 15.22 13.75 -32.50
CA ASP A 288 14.83 14.24 -31.16
C ASP A 288 13.97 13.21 -30.42
N LEU A 289 14.65 12.16 -29.94
CA LEU A 289 14.02 11.09 -29.15
C LEU A 289 13.43 11.60 -27.82
N ALA A 290 13.85 12.77 -27.33
CA ALA A 290 13.29 13.39 -26.13
C ALA A 290 11.93 14.02 -26.43
N ALA A 291 11.83 14.84 -27.49
CA ALA A 291 10.56 15.41 -27.96
C ALA A 291 9.58 14.32 -28.40
N ALA A 292 10.04 13.24 -29.04
CA ALA A 292 9.20 12.08 -29.36
C ALA A 292 8.67 11.39 -28.08
N GLY A 293 9.49 11.34 -27.03
CA GLY A 293 9.11 10.85 -25.71
C GLY A 293 8.05 11.70 -25.03
N GLU A 294 8.18 13.03 -25.12
CA GLU A 294 7.25 14.03 -24.57
C GLU A 294 5.91 14.03 -25.33
N ALA A 295 5.92 14.02 -26.66
CA ALA A 295 4.73 13.95 -27.49
C ALA A 295 3.85 12.72 -27.17
N LEU A 296 4.48 11.58 -26.87
CA LEU A 296 3.79 10.35 -26.48
C LEU A 296 3.45 10.26 -24.98
N ALA A 297 3.89 11.21 -24.14
CA ALA A 297 3.71 11.12 -22.69
C ALA A 297 2.23 11.21 -22.26
N SER A 298 1.45 12.09 -22.90
CA SER A 298 0.01 12.24 -22.65
C SER A 298 -0.78 10.96 -23.01
N VAL A 299 -0.49 10.37 -24.17
CA VAL A 299 -1.12 9.12 -24.64
C VAL A 299 -0.75 7.95 -23.72
N ARG A 300 0.51 7.87 -23.26
CA ARG A 300 0.95 6.84 -22.30
C ARG A 300 0.26 6.99 -20.94
N ALA A 301 0.09 8.21 -20.44
CA ALA A 301 -0.64 8.47 -19.20
C ALA A 301 -2.10 8.04 -19.33
N ALA A 302 -2.80 8.46 -20.41
CA ALA A 302 -4.18 8.05 -20.66
C ALA A 302 -4.33 6.52 -20.83
N ARG A 303 -3.42 5.85 -21.56
CA ARG A 303 -3.41 4.38 -21.71
C ARG A 303 -3.22 3.67 -20.36
N HIS A 304 -2.36 4.20 -19.49
CA HIS A 304 -2.19 3.71 -18.13
C HIS A 304 -3.47 3.89 -17.29
N ASP A 305 -4.05 5.09 -17.29
CA ASP A 305 -5.21 5.41 -16.47
C ASP A 305 -6.47 4.66 -16.93
N ALA A 306 -6.65 4.49 -18.25
CA ALA A 306 -7.66 3.61 -18.83
C ALA A 306 -7.47 2.15 -18.37
N ALA A 307 -6.24 1.62 -18.38
CA ALA A 307 -5.96 0.26 -17.89
C ALA A 307 -6.17 0.12 -16.37
N VAL A 308 -5.95 1.17 -15.58
CA VAL A 308 -6.28 1.20 -14.15
C VAL A 308 -7.79 1.20 -13.94
N ALA A 309 -8.53 2.02 -14.70
CA ALA A 309 -9.99 2.07 -14.67
C ALA A 309 -10.62 0.72 -15.08
N GLU A 310 -10.12 0.08 -16.14
CA GLU A 310 -10.57 -1.23 -16.60
C GLU A 310 -10.35 -2.32 -15.53
N ARG A 311 -9.16 -2.38 -14.92
CA ARG A 311 -8.87 -3.30 -13.81
C ARG A 311 -9.80 -3.08 -12.62
N ALA A 312 -10.11 -1.83 -12.30
CA ALA A 312 -11.04 -1.50 -11.23
C ALA A 312 -12.49 -1.87 -11.56
N ALA A 313 -12.94 -1.63 -12.80
CA ALA A 313 -14.26 -2.05 -13.29
C ALA A 313 -14.40 -3.59 -13.23
N ASN A 314 -13.41 -4.33 -13.71
CA ASN A 314 -13.38 -5.80 -13.64
C ASN A 314 -13.42 -6.32 -12.19
N HIS A 315 -12.77 -5.63 -11.25
CA HIS A 315 -12.82 -5.97 -9.82
C HIS A 315 -14.21 -5.70 -9.20
N VAL A 316 -14.87 -4.60 -9.58
CA VAL A 316 -16.25 -4.29 -9.17
C VAL A 316 -17.22 -5.32 -9.75
N GLN A 317 -17.12 -5.67 -11.03
CA GLN A 317 -17.94 -6.71 -11.66
C GLN A 317 -17.78 -8.06 -10.96
N THR A 318 -16.54 -8.47 -10.64
CA THR A 318 -16.28 -9.73 -9.92
C THR A 318 -16.99 -9.77 -8.55
N LYS A 319 -17.10 -8.63 -7.86
CA LYS A 319 -17.86 -8.52 -6.60
C LYS A 319 -19.37 -8.58 -6.83
N ILE A 320 -19.88 -7.91 -7.85
CA ILE A 320 -21.29 -7.96 -8.27
C ILE A 320 -21.69 -9.42 -8.55
N ASP A 321 -20.91 -10.14 -9.36
CA ASP A 321 -21.15 -11.54 -9.71
C ASP A 321 -21.13 -12.45 -8.47
N SER A 322 -20.18 -12.24 -7.55
CA SER A 322 -20.07 -12.99 -6.30
C SER A 322 -21.26 -12.74 -5.36
N LEU A 323 -21.79 -11.51 -5.31
CA LEU A 323 -22.95 -11.17 -4.50
C LEU A 323 -24.23 -11.73 -5.12
N GLN A 324 -24.38 -11.66 -6.45
CA GLN A 324 -25.50 -12.27 -7.16
C GLN A 324 -25.56 -13.79 -6.93
N ALA A 325 -24.41 -14.47 -7.01
CA ALA A 325 -24.32 -15.90 -6.70
C ALA A 325 -24.72 -16.23 -5.23
N ALA A 326 -24.41 -15.34 -4.28
CA ALA A 326 -24.83 -15.49 -2.88
C ALA A 326 -26.35 -15.27 -2.70
N ILE A 327 -26.92 -14.27 -3.38
CA ILE A 327 -28.37 -14.01 -3.43
C ILE A 327 -29.12 -15.23 -3.99
N ASP A 328 -28.65 -15.78 -5.12
CA ASP A 328 -29.28 -16.92 -5.78
C ASP A 328 -29.22 -18.18 -4.89
N ALA A 329 -28.08 -18.43 -4.23
CA ALA A 329 -27.90 -19.55 -3.31
C ALA A 329 -28.81 -19.44 -2.07
N ALA A 330 -28.91 -18.26 -1.45
CA ALA A 330 -29.80 -18.03 -0.30
C ALA A 330 -31.28 -18.22 -0.68
N LYS A 331 -31.68 -17.72 -1.86
CA LYS A 331 -33.03 -17.95 -2.42
C LYS A 331 -33.32 -19.43 -2.68
N GLU A 332 -32.36 -20.21 -3.18
CA GLU A 332 -32.52 -21.66 -3.36
C GLU A 332 -32.62 -22.40 -2.01
N ALA A 333 -31.86 -21.96 -1.00
CA ALA A 333 -31.93 -22.49 0.37
C ALA A 333 -33.25 -22.13 1.09
N GLY A 334 -33.98 -21.12 0.62
CA GLY A 334 -35.14 -20.57 1.31
C GLY A 334 -34.78 -19.68 2.51
N GLU A 335 -33.57 -19.12 2.50
CA GLU A 335 -33.09 -18.14 3.46
C GLU A 335 -33.66 -16.75 3.11
N GLU A 336 -33.90 -15.92 4.12
CA GLU A 336 -34.40 -14.54 3.93
C GLU A 336 -33.26 -13.50 3.96
N THR A 337 -32.03 -13.93 4.27
CA THR A 337 -30.86 -13.08 4.46
C THR A 337 -29.62 -13.60 3.74
N VAL A 338 -28.69 -12.70 3.43
CA VAL A 338 -27.33 -12.97 2.92
C VAL A 338 -26.36 -12.17 3.79
N HIS A 339 -25.42 -12.85 4.44
CA HIS A 339 -24.47 -12.23 5.39
C HIS A 339 -25.15 -11.35 6.47
N GLY A 340 -26.28 -11.81 7.01
CA GLY A 340 -27.06 -11.09 8.04
C GLY A 340 -27.92 -9.94 7.53
N LEU A 341 -27.83 -9.57 6.24
CA LEU A 341 -28.67 -8.54 5.62
C LEU A 341 -29.86 -9.15 4.89
N ALA A 342 -31.00 -8.47 4.87
CA ALA A 342 -32.15 -8.92 4.09
C ALA A 342 -31.81 -8.98 2.59
N ILE A 343 -32.23 -10.05 1.91
CA ILE A 343 -31.89 -10.27 0.50
C ILE A 343 -32.27 -9.09 -0.39
N ALA A 344 -33.41 -8.43 -0.12
CA ALA A 344 -33.88 -7.27 -0.87
C ALA A 344 -32.92 -6.06 -0.81
N ASP A 345 -32.23 -5.85 0.31
CA ASP A 345 -31.27 -4.76 0.48
C ASP A 345 -29.97 -5.06 -0.28
N VAL A 346 -29.52 -6.32 -0.25
CA VAL A 346 -28.37 -6.78 -1.04
C VAL A 346 -28.67 -6.70 -2.54
N GLU A 347 -29.87 -7.09 -2.98
CA GLU A 347 -30.32 -6.93 -4.38
C GLU A 347 -30.36 -5.47 -4.82
N ALA A 348 -30.83 -4.56 -3.97
CA ALA A 348 -30.85 -3.12 -4.26
C ALA A 348 -29.42 -2.57 -4.43
N ALA A 349 -28.49 -2.94 -3.54
CA ALA A 349 -27.09 -2.52 -3.63
C ALA A 349 -26.37 -3.11 -4.87
N VAL A 350 -26.60 -4.38 -5.19
CA VAL A 350 -26.06 -5.03 -6.39
C VAL A 350 -26.59 -4.38 -7.66
N THR A 351 -27.90 -4.05 -7.70
CA THR A 351 -28.51 -3.33 -8.83
C THR A 351 -27.91 -1.94 -8.99
N ALA A 352 -27.80 -1.16 -7.92
CA ALA A 352 -27.21 0.18 -7.96
C ALA A 352 -25.73 0.17 -8.40
N ALA A 353 -24.94 -0.80 -7.92
CA ALA A 353 -23.55 -0.96 -8.35
C ALA A 353 -23.43 -1.37 -9.82
N SER A 354 -24.33 -2.25 -10.30
CA SER A 354 -24.40 -2.68 -11.69
C SER A 354 -24.81 -1.53 -12.63
N ASP A 355 -25.82 -0.75 -12.27
CA ASP A 355 -26.28 0.41 -13.05
C ASP A 355 -25.22 1.51 -13.11
N ALA A 356 -24.53 1.79 -12.00
CA ALA A 356 -23.42 2.74 -11.95
C ALA A 356 -22.23 2.29 -12.82
N LEU A 357 -21.85 1.01 -12.74
CA LEU A 357 -20.79 0.43 -13.57
C LEU A 357 -21.14 0.49 -15.07
N ALA A 358 -22.39 0.21 -15.43
CA ALA A 358 -22.89 0.32 -16.81
C ALA A 358 -22.92 1.77 -17.33
N ALA A 359 -23.02 2.77 -16.43
CA ALA A 359 -22.89 4.19 -16.74
C ALA A 359 -21.43 4.69 -16.78
N GLY A 360 -20.46 3.84 -16.44
CA GLY A 360 -19.05 4.23 -16.30
C GLY A 360 -18.71 4.94 -14.98
N ASP A 361 -19.66 5.06 -14.06
CA ASP A 361 -19.47 5.70 -12.75
C ASP A 361 -18.91 4.69 -11.74
N LEU A 362 -17.60 4.47 -11.84
CA LEU A 362 -16.84 3.55 -11.02
C LEU A 362 -16.88 3.92 -9.52
N ASP A 363 -16.96 5.21 -9.19
CA ASP A 363 -16.94 5.66 -7.80
C ASP A 363 -18.32 5.55 -7.14
N ALA A 364 -19.42 5.80 -7.86
CA ALA A 364 -20.76 5.44 -7.39
C ALA A 364 -20.91 3.92 -7.20
N ALA A 365 -20.39 3.11 -8.13
CA ALA A 365 -20.41 1.65 -8.02
C ALA A 365 -19.61 1.15 -6.79
N ARG A 366 -18.46 1.76 -6.51
CA ARG A 366 -17.67 1.50 -5.29
C ARG A 366 -18.39 1.95 -4.02
N SER A 367 -19.06 3.11 -4.05
CA SER A 367 -19.84 3.62 -2.90
C SER A 367 -20.92 2.61 -2.52
N ALA A 368 -21.75 2.18 -3.47
CA ALA A 368 -22.82 1.20 -3.22
C ALA A 368 -22.30 -0.11 -2.59
N LEU A 369 -21.15 -0.62 -3.04
CA LEU A 369 -20.51 -1.81 -2.45
C LEU A 369 -19.90 -1.54 -1.06
N ASN A 370 -19.41 -0.33 -0.79
CA ASN A 370 -18.88 0.05 0.52
C ASN A 370 -20.01 0.28 1.56
N ASP A 371 -21.14 0.86 1.14
CA ASP A 371 -22.33 1.02 1.96
C ASP A 371 -22.89 -0.35 2.36
N LEU A 372 -22.98 -1.29 1.40
CA LEU A 372 -23.34 -2.69 1.66
C LEU A 372 -22.38 -3.36 2.65
N ARG A 373 -21.06 -3.20 2.48
CA ARG A 373 -20.05 -3.76 3.41
C ARG A 373 -20.17 -3.16 4.82
N SER A 374 -20.50 -1.87 4.92
CA SER A 374 -20.72 -1.19 6.20
C SER A 374 -21.97 -1.73 6.90
N ALA A 375 -23.05 -1.96 6.14
CA ALA A 375 -24.25 -2.63 6.65
C ALA A 375 -23.97 -4.07 7.11
N GLN A 376 -23.17 -4.85 6.37
CA GLN A 376 -22.75 -6.20 6.80
C GLN A 376 -22.01 -6.17 8.14
N HIS A 377 -21.07 -5.24 8.33
CA HIS A 377 -20.35 -5.10 9.59
C HIS A 377 -21.25 -4.67 10.76
N ALA A 378 -22.27 -3.83 10.48
CA ALA A 378 -23.29 -3.48 11.46
C ALA A 378 -24.16 -4.69 11.84
N ALA A 379 -24.55 -5.53 10.87
CA ALA A 379 -25.29 -6.77 11.13
C ALA A 379 -24.46 -7.80 11.94
N GLU A 380 -23.19 -8.03 11.57
CA GLU A 380 -22.29 -8.89 12.36
C GLU A 380 -22.08 -8.36 13.78
N THR A 381 -22.04 -7.04 13.95
CA THR A 381 -21.97 -6.40 15.26
C THR A 381 -23.25 -6.66 16.06
N ALA A 382 -24.42 -6.50 15.43
CA ALA A 382 -25.71 -6.76 16.05
C ALA A 382 -25.85 -8.21 16.53
N ASP A 383 -25.46 -9.19 15.70
CA ASP A 383 -25.46 -10.61 16.05
C ASP A 383 -24.56 -10.93 17.26
N ARG A 384 -23.37 -10.30 17.32
CA ARG A 384 -22.44 -10.44 18.47
C ARG A 384 -23.02 -9.83 19.74
N ILE A 385 -23.72 -8.69 19.64
CA ILE A 385 -24.40 -8.05 20.78
C ILE A 385 -25.58 -8.91 21.25
N GLN A 386 -26.42 -9.41 20.35
CA GLN A 386 -27.53 -10.32 20.70
C GLN A 386 -27.01 -11.60 21.37
N SER A 387 -25.92 -12.18 20.85
CA SER A 387 -25.29 -13.35 21.46
C SER A 387 -24.79 -13.08 22.90
N ALA A 388 -24.35 -11.85 23.19
CA ALA A 388 -23.95 -11.43 24.53
C ALA A 388 -25.16 -11.19 25.44
N ILE A 389 -26.23 -10.58 24.92
CA ILE A 389 -27.52 -10.42 25.59
C ILE A 389 -28.08 -11.79 26.02
N ASP A 390 -28.16 -12.75 25.10
CA ASP A 390 -28.67 -14.10 25.37
C ASP A 390 -27.84 -14.83 26.44
N ALA A 391 -26.52 -14.69 26.39
CA ALA A 391 -25.61 -15.29 27.37
C ALA A 391 -25.76 -14.65 28.78
N LEU A 392 -26.01 -13.34 28.86
CA LEU A 392 -26.27 -12.65 30.12
C LEU A 392 -27.66 -13.00 30.67
N GLN A 393 -28.68 -13.08 29.82
CA GLN A 393 -30.02 -13.52 30.22
C GLN A 393 -30.00 -14.94 30.79
N ALA A 394 -29.26 -15.87 30.17
CA ALA A 394 -29.09 -17.22 30.69
C ALA A 394 -28.43 -17.25 32.09
N ASN A 395 -27.52 -16.31 32.39
CA ASN A 395 -26.92 -16.17 33.72
C ASN A 395 -27.90 -15.57 34.74
N VAL A 396 -28.72 -14.59 34.33
CA VAL A 396 -29.82 -14.05 35.14
C VAL A 396 -30.82 -15.13 35.52
N ASP A 397 -31.26 -15.93 34.54
CA ASP A 397 -32.23 -17.00 34.76
C ASP A 397 -31.65 -18.06 35.73
N ALA A 398 -30.38 -18.44 35.55
CA ALA A 398 -29.68 -19.38 36.43
C ALA A 398 -29.51 -18.85 37.88
N ALA A 399 -29.17 -17.57 38.05
CA ALA A 399 -29.06 -16.93 39.37
C ALA A 399 -30.44 -16.91 40.08
N LYS A 400 -31.51 -16.59 39.34
CA LYS A 400 -32.88 -16.63 39.85
C LYS A 400 -33.34 -18.03 40.25
N GLU A 401 -33.01 -19.05 39.46
CA GLU A 401 -33.29 -20.46 39.82
C GLU A 401 -32.52 -20.90 41.09
N ALA A 402 -31.30 -20.40 41.28
CA ALA A 402 -30.49 -20.64 42.47
C ALA A 402 -30.96 -19.86 43.72
N GLY A 403 -31.77 -18.81 43.54
CA GLY A 403 -32.15 -17.87 44.60
C GLY A 403 -31.03 -16.89 44.96
N GLU A 404 -30.11 -16.63 44.04
CA GLU A 404 -29.03 -15.66 44.18
C GLU A 404 -29.54 -14.25 43.85
N GLU A 405 -29.30 -13.28 44.73
CA GLU A 405 -29.67 -11.87 44.51
C GLU A 405 -28.64 -11.11 43.66
N THR A 406 -27.48 -11.71 43.39
CA THR A 406 -26.33 -11.09 42.73
C THR A 406 -25.63 -12.01 41.73
N ILE A 407 -25.19 -11.48 40.58
CA ILE A 407 -24.29 -12.15 39.63
C ILE A 407 -22.90 -11.59 39.84
N GLY A 408 -22.03 -12.36 40.49
CA GLY A 408 -20.77 -11.84 41.01
C GLY A 408 -21.03 -10.77 42.08
N ASN A 409 -20.61 -9.53 41.80
CA ASN A 409 -20.81 -8.39 42.72
C ASN A 409 -22.03 -7.51 42.35
N LEU A 410 -22.75 -7.82 41.27
CA LEU A 410 -23.84 -6.99 40.76
C LEU A 410 -25.22 -7.51 41.18
N PRO A 411 -26.16 -6.66 41.62
CA PRO A 411 -27.55 -7.04 41.80
C PRO A 411 -28.14 -7.59 40.50
N VAL A 412 -28.87 -8.71 40.57
CA VAL A 412 -29.54 -9.32 39.40
C VAL A 412 -30.44 -8.30 38.68
N ALA A 413 -31.14 -7.44 39.43
CA ALA A 413 -32.03 -6.42 38.88
C ALA A 413 -31.30 -5.36 38.02
N ASP A 414 -30.05 -5.03 38.34
CA ASP A 414 -29.27 -4.04 37.56
C ASP A 414 -28.77 -4.67 36.25
N VAL A 415 -28.40 -5.96 36.28
CA VAL A 415 -28.06 -6.74 35.08
C VAL A 415 -29.28 -6.87 34.17
N GLU A 416 -30.48 -7.12 34.71
CA GLU A 416 -31.72 -7.14 33.94
C GLU A 416 -32.06 -5.79 33.30
N ALA A 417 -31.88 -4.68 34.03
CA ALA A 417 -32.11 -3.35 33.48
C ALA A 417 -31.16 -3.04 32.31
N ALA A 418 -29.89 -3.43 32.42
CA ALA A 418 -28.91 -3.28 31.36
C ALA A 418 -29.18 -4.19 30.15
N ILE A 419 -29.62 -5.44 30.36
CA ILE A 419 -30.09 -6.34 29.29
C ILE A 419 -31.27 -5.73 28.54
N ALA A 420 -32.26 -5.20 29.27
CA ALA A 420 -33.44 -4.58 28.67
C ALA A 420 -33.06 -3.34 27.84
N ALA A 421 -32.19 -2.47 28.36
CA ALA A 421 -31.70 -1.29 27.64
C ALA A 421 -30.90 -1.67 26.38
N ALA A 422 -30.01 -2.68 26.46
CA ALA A 422 -29.26 -3.16 25.30
C ALA A 422 -30.18 -3.79 24.23
N THR A 423 -31.23 -4.49 24.65
CA THR A 423 -32.24 -5.09 23.76
C THR A 423 -33.08 -4.00 23.06
N GLU A 424 -33.47 -2.94 23.78
CA GLU A 424 -34.21 -1.80 23.22
C GLU A 424 -33.36 -1.02 22.21
N ALA A 425 -32.09 -0.73 22.54
CA ALA A 425 -31.14 -0.09 21.64
C ALA A 425 -30.89 -0.92 20.37
N LEU A 426 -30.70 -2.23 20.51
CA LEU A 426 -30.49 -3.14 19.37
C LEU A 426 -31.75 -3.21 18.48
N ALA A 427 -32.95 -3.22 19.06
CA ALA A 427 -34.21 -3.16 18.31
C ALA A 427 -34.43 -1.83 17.57
N ALA A 428 -33.76 -0.74 18.01
CA ALA A 428 -33.70 0.54 17.31
C ALA A 428 -32.59 0.61 16.24
N GLY A 429 -31.74 -0.42 16.14
CA GLY A 429 -30.56 -0.45 15.26
C GLY A 429 -29.33 0.27 15.84
N ASP A 430 -29.40 0.75 17.08
CA ASP A 430 -28.31 1.49 17.74
C ASP A 430 -27.33 0.52 18.43
N THR A 431 -26.39 0.00 17.65
CA THR A 431 -25.38 -0.93 18.16
C THR A 431 -24.41 -0.29 19.17
N ASP A 432 -24.23 1.03 19.13
CA ASP A 432 -23.30 1.73 20.04
C ASP A 432 -23.94 1.93 21.41
N ALA A 433 -25.19 2.40 21.47
CA ALA A 433 -25.96 2.45 22.73
C ALA A 433 -26.17 1.05 23.34
N ALA A 434 -26.34 0.02 22.50
CA ALA A 434 -26.41 -1.36 22.97
C ALA A 434 -25.07 -1.84 23.58
N ARG A 435 -23.92 -1.49 23.00
CA ARG A 435 -22.60 -1.75 23.62
C ARG A 435 -22.41 -0.94 24.90
N GLU A 436 -22.85 0.32 24.95
CA GLU A 436 -22.74 1.18 26.14
C GLU A 436 -23.50 0.56 27.32
N ALA A 437 -24.76 0.16 27.10
CA ALA A 437 -25.59 -0.52 28.10
C ALA A 437 -24.94 -1.81 28.64
N LEU A 438 -24.33 -2.63 27.78
CA LEU A 438 -23.59 -3.83 28.21
C LEU A 438 -22.26 -3.48 28.92
N SER A 439 -21.60 -2.38 28.54
CA SER A 439 -20.34 -1.95 29.16
C SER A 439 -20.52 -1.48 30.61
N ALA A 440 -21.66 -0.86 30.94
CA ALA A 440 -22.01 -0.48 32.29
C ALA A 440 -22.01 -1.67 33.28
N ILE A 441 -22.43 -2.86 32.82
CA ILE A 441 -22.36 -4.10 33.62
C ILE A 441 -20.89 -4.42 33.94
N ARG A 442 -20.03 -4.44 32.92
CA ARG A 442 -18.60 -4.76 33.08
C ARG A 442 -17.90 -3.79 34.04
N ASP A 443 -18.23 -2.51 33.96
CA ASP A 443 -17.54 -1.48 34.71
C ASP A 443 -18.03 -1.41 36.17
N ALA A 444 -19.33 -1.57 36.42
CA ALA A 444 -19.86 -1.78 37.77
C ALA A 444 -19.31 -3.07 38.43
N ALA A 445 -19.09 -4.15 37.66
CA ALA A 445 -18.48 -5.38 38.18
C ALA A 445 -17.02 -5.17 38.63
N ARG A 446 -16.26 -4.30 37.93
CA ARG A 446 -14.90 -3.91 38.30
C ARG A 446 -14.88 -3.06 39.57
N GLU A 447 -15.75 -2.06 39.68
CA GLU A 447 -15.83 -1.19 40.86
C GLU A 447 -16.15 -1.97 42.13
N GLY A 448 -17.11 -2.90 42.07
CA GLY A 448 -17.41 -3.81 43.19
C GLY A 448 -16.22 -4.67 43.64
N GLY A 449 -15.28 -4.96 42.73
CA GLY A 449 -14.05 -5.71 43.01
C GLY A 449 -12.89 -4.89 43.60
N HIS A 450 -12.99 -3.56 43.65
CA HIS A 450 -11.99 -2.68 44.27
C HIS A 450 -12.42 -2.12 45.63
N GLY A 451 -13.58 -2.56 46.14
CA GLY A 451 -14.04 -2.24 47.48
C GLY A 451 -13.14 -2.82 48.58
N HIS A 452 -12.50 -1.93 49.34
CA HIS A 452 -12.03 -2.19 50.71
C HIS A 452 -10.89 -3.21 50.91
N ASN A 453 -9.73 -2.95 50.30
CA ASN A 453 -8.44 -3.31 50.95
C ASN A 453 -7.75 -2.12 51.62
N ASP A 454 -8.52 -1.09 51.99
CA ASP A 454 -8.09 0.05 52.81
C ASP A 454 -8.03 -0.31 54.31
N ASN A 455 -7.63 -1.56 54.59
CA ASN A 455 -7.49 -2.12 55.93
C ASN A 455 -6.15 -1.68 56.56
N GLY A 456 -6.06 -0.38 56.82
CA GLY A 456 -5.23 0.23 57.86
C GLY A 456 -3.73 -0.13 57.87
N ASP A 457 -2.92 0.63 57.13
CA ASP A 457 -1.60 0.98 57.65
C ASP A 457 -1.78 1.92 58.87
N GLY A 458 -2.01 1.29 60.01
CA GLY A 458 -2.13 1.92 61.31
C GLY A 458 -0.82 2.54 61.78
N GLY A 459 -0.49 3.71 61.23
CA GLY A 459 0.33 4.71 61.90
C GLY A 459 1.81 4.36 62.11
N ARG A 460 2.66 4.77 61.17
CA ARG A 460 4.01 5.24 61.50
C ARG A 460 4.15 6.74 61.29
N GLY A 461 3.78 7.48 62.34
CA GLY A 461 4.06 8.91 62.41
C GLY A 461 5.57 9.17 62.44
N HIS A 462 6.14 9.61 61.32
CA HIS A 462 7.44 10.28 61.31
C HIS A 462 7.23 11.79 61.14
N GLY A 463 7.27 12.51 62.25
CA GLY A 463 7.28 13.97 62.24
C GLY A 463 8.57 14.50 61.59
N GLY A 464 8.43 15.16 60.43
CA GLY A 464 9.52 15.76 59.66
C GLY A 464 9.32 17.25 59.43
N GLN A 465 9.47 18.08 60.47
CA GLN A 465 9.43 19.53 60.34
C GLN A 465 10.58 20.08 59.48
N ARG A 466 10.35 20.35 58.17
CA ARG A 466 10.96 21.42 57.35
C ARG A 466 9.99 21.71 56.19
N GLY A 467 9.82 22.92 55.67
CA GLY A 467 10.40 24.22 55.99
C GLY A 467 10.01 25.20 54.87
N ARG A 468 9.60 26.42 55.23
CA ARG A 468 9.16 27.52 54.34
C ARG A 468 9.96 27.62 53.02
N HIS A 469 9.27 27.85 51.90
CA HIS A 469 9.48 28.90 50.87
C HIS A 469 8.55 28.58 49.66
N GLY A 470 7.87 29.51 48.97
CA GLY A 470 7.80 30.96 49.14
C GLY A 470 8.21 31.75 47.88
N ARG A 471 7.46 31.64 46.77
CA ARG A 471 7.44 32.42 45.50
C ARG A 471 6.24 31.89 44.70
N ARG A 472 5.27 32.62 44.12
CA ARG A 472 5.02 34.04 43.78
C ARG A 472 5.97 34.66 42.75
N GLY A 473 5.43 34.82 41.52
CA GLY A 473 5.96 35.49 40.33
C GLY A 473 5.30 34.85 39.10
N GLY A 474 4.66 35.53 38.14
CA GLY A 474 4.40 36.96 38.01
C GLY A 474 5.16 37.61 36.84
N ARG A 475 4.63 37.44 35.62
CA ARG A 475 4.89 38.14 34.32
C ARG A 475 3.67 37.81 33.43
N ARG A 476 3.09 38.67 32.58
CA ARG A 476 3.46 39.99 32.03
C ARG A 476 4.82 40.00 31.34
N GLY A 477 4.85 39.44 30.14
CA GLY A 477 5.37 40.12 28.94
C GLY A 477 4.12 40.40 28.11
#